data_AF-A0A6V7IQ45-F1
#
_entry.id   AF-A0A6V7IQ45-F1
#
_cell.length_a   1.000
_cell.length_b   1.000
_cell.length_c   1.000
_cell.angle_alpha   90.00
_cell.angle_beta   90.00
_cell.angle_gamma   90.00
#
_symmetry.space_group_name_H-M   'P 1'
#
loop_
_entity.id
_entity.type
_entity.pdbx_description
1 polymer ?
#
loop_
_entity_poly.entity_id
_entity_poly.type
_entity_poly.pdbx_seq_one_letter_code
_entity_poly.pdbx_strand_id
1 'polypeptide(L)'
;YQEEFMRVKQLPEVRSKIEALGDFMKALEEVSGKEMRVPNDMFNLYHALMAESSMGLEMPAWVWEIFPYGLLWNGTVLEYQIVSYNEKLKRLNG
;
A
#
# COMPACT_ATOMS: atom_id res chain seq x y z
N TYR A 1 -3.53 5.93 18.66
CA TYR A 1 -3.36 5.76 17.21
C TYR A 1 -4.14 4.55 16.72
N GLN A 2 -3.80 3.33 17.17
CA GLN A 2 -4.36 2.08 16.67
C GLN A 2 -5.89 2.00 16.68
N GLU A 3 -6.57 2.41 17.75
CA GLU A 3 -8.03 2.40 17.82
C GLU A 3 -8.69 3.25 16.72
N GLU A 4 -8.17 4.46 16.50
CA GLU A 4 -8.70 5.37 15.49
C GLU A 4 -8.42 4.85 14.08
N PHE A 5 -7.23 4.28 13.87
CA PHE A 5 -6.84 3.68 12.60
C PHE A 5 -7.76 2.50 12.24
N MET A 6 -8.03 1.61 13.21
CA MET A 6 -8.97 0.51 13.01
C MET A 6 -10.39 1.01 12.74
N ARG A 7 -10.84 2.06 13.43
CA ARG A 7 -12.14 2.69 13.17
C ARG A 7 -12.25 3.22 11.74
N VAL A 8 -11.23 3.94 11.26
CA VAL A 8 -11.19 4.49 9.90
C VAL A 8 -11.21 3.39 8.85
N LYS A 9 -10.46 2.30 9.06
CA LYS A 9 -10.47 1.14 8.13
C LYS A 9 -11.83 0.45 8.00
N GLN A 10 -12.71 0.59 8.98
CA GLN A 10 -14.06 0.02 8.96
C GLN A 10 -15.10 0.96 8.29
N LEU A 11 -14.73 2.20 7.93
CA LEU A 11 -15.63 3.10 7.23
C LEU A 11 -15.97 2.54 5.83
N PRO A 12 -17.23 2.59 5.38
CA PRO A 12 -17.64 1.99 4.10
C PRO A 12 -16.82 2.48 2.90
N GLU A 13 -16.51 3.77 2.85
CA GLU A 13 -15.73 4.36 1.76
C GLU A 13 -14.25 3.95 1.77
N VAL A 14 -13.67 3.73 2.95
CA VAL A 14 -12.29 3.25 3.08
C VAL A 14 -12.23 1.77 2.72
N ARG A 15 -13.16 0.98 3.26
CA ARG A 15 -13.27 -0.45 2.96
C ARG A 15 -13.48 -0.70 1.48
N SER A 16 -14.36 0.06 0.82
CA SER A 16 -14.61 -0.06 -0.63
C SER A 16 -13.34 0.20 -1.45
N LYS A 17 -12.52 1.18 -1.07
CA LYS A 17 -11.23 1.45 -1.73
C LYS A 17 -10.21 0.31 -1.52
N ILE A 18 -10.18 -0.29 -0.33
CA ILE A 18 -9.32 -1.45 -0.04
C ILE A 18 -9.77 -2.65 -0.88
N GLU A 19 -11.08 -2.94 -0.91
CA GLU A 19 -11.65 -4.06 -1.66
C GLU A 19 -11.40 -3.93 -3.17
N ALA A 20 -11.42 -2.71 -3.72
CA ALA A 20 -11.10 -2.45 -5.13
C ALA A 20 -9.64 -2.82 -5.52
N LEU A 21 -8.73 -2.94 -4.55
CA LEU A 21 -7.35 -3.39 -4.77
C LEU A 21 -7.17 -4.90 -4.50
N GLY A 22 -8.22 -5.60 -4.07
CA GLY A 22 -8.15 -6.98 -3.59
C GLY A 22 -7.56 -7.96 -4.61
N ASP A 23 -8.00 -7.89 -5.87
CA ASP A 23 -7.49 -8.79 -6.91
C ASP A 23 -6.05 -8.47 -7.29
N PHE A 24 -5.66 -7.20 -7.24
CA PHE A 24 -4.27 -6.81 -7.47
C PHE A 24 -3.35 -7.26 -6.32
N MET A 25 -3.80 -7.17 -5.07
CA MET A 25 -3.04 -7.70 -3.93
C MET A 25 -2.81 -9.21 -4.06
N LYS A 26 -3.82 -9.99 -4.48
CA LYS A 26 -3.65 -11.43 -4.75
C LYS A 26 -2.61 -11.69 -5.84
N ALA A 27 -2.69 -10.97 -6.96
CA ALA A 27 -1.70 -11.10 -8.04
C ALA A 27 -0.28 -10.74 -7.57
N LEU A 28 -0.14 -9.71 -6.73
CA LEU A 28 1.13 -9.35 -6.11
C LEU A 28 1.67 -10.43 -5.17
N GLU A 29 0.82 -11.09 -4.39
CA GLU A 29 1.21 -12.20 -3.52
C GLU A 29 1.82 -13.35 -4.33
N GLU A 30 1.24 -13.67 -5.50
CA GLU A 30 1.73 -14.72 -6.41
C GLU A 30 3.12 -14.39 -7.00
N VAL A 31 3.34 -13.15 -7.46
CA VAL A 31 4.60 -12.78 -8.14
C VAL A 31 5.73 -12.39 -7.17
N SER A 32 5.38 -11.82 -6.01
CA SER A 32 6.36 -11.36 -5.02
C SER A 32 6.69 -12.42 -3.96
N GLY A 33 5.85 -13.44 -3.80
CA GLY A 33 5.96 -14.45 -2.74
C GLY A 33 5.76 -13.89 -1.32
N LYS A 34 5.27 -12.66 -1.19
CA LYS A 34 4.98 -11.98 0.08
C LYS A 34 3.47 -11.86 0.26
N GLU A 35 2.99 -12.05 1.47
CA GLU A 35 1.57 -11.86 1.78
C GLU A 35 1.13 -10.40 1.51
N MET A 36 -0.01 -10.24 0.83
CA MET A 36 -0.59 -8.94 0.47
C MET A 36 -2.08 -8.93 0.86
N ARG A 37 -2.39 -8.33 2.01
CA ARG A 37 -3.75 -8.31 2.58
C ARG A 37 -4.29 -6.90 2.73
N VAL A 38 -3.42 -5.92 2.96
CA VAL A 38 -3.79 -4.55 3.26
C VAL A 38 -2.94 -3.56 2.46
N PRO A 39 -3.41 -2.31 2.27
CA PRO A 39 -2.63 -1.29 1.57
C PRO A 39 -1.24 -1.04 2.18
N ASN A 40 -1.05 -1.29 3.49
CA ASN A 40 0.24 -1.22 4.15
C ASN A 40 1.28 -2.21 3.55
N ASP A 41 0.87 -3.40 3.11
CA ASP A 41 1.78 -4.38 2.51
C ASP A 41 2.30 -3.87 1.16
N MET A 42 1.40 -3.27 0.36
CA MET A 42 1.73 -2.61 -0.91
C MET A 42 2.65 -1.41 -0.68
N PHE A 43 2.36 -0.59 0.33
CA PHE A 43 3.18 0.53 0.75
C PHE A 43 4.61 0.09 1.09
N ASN A 44 4.76 -0.99 1.87
CA ASN A 44 6.06 -1.53 2.24
C ASN A 44 6.84 -2.05 1.03
N LEU A 45 6.16 -2.78 0.12
CA LEU A 45 6.77 -3.24 -1.12
C LEU A 45 7.24 -2.06 -2.00
N TYR A 46 6.41 -1.04 -2.16
CA TYR A 46 6.76 0.14 -2.95
C TYR A 46 8.03 0.82 -2.45
N HIS A 47 8.15 1.02 -1.13
CA HIS A 47 9.32 1.66 -0.54
C HIS A 47 10.57 0.77 -0.60
N ALA A 48 10.41 -0.56 -0.50
CA ALA A 48 11.51 -1.50 -0.72
C ALA A 48 12.05 -1.40 -2.16
N LEU A 49 11.17 -1.45 -3.16
CA LEU A 49 11.54 -1.31 -4.58
C LEU A 49 12.16 0.04 -4.88
N MET A 50 11.66 1.12 -4.27
CA MET A 50 12.26 2.45 -4.39
C MET A 50 13.68 2.48 -3.82
N ALA A 51 13.92 1.88 -2.65
CA ALA A 51 15.25 1.79 -2.06
C ALA A 51 16.19 0.97 -2.95
N GLU A 52 15.78 -0.22 -3.38
CA GLU A 52 16.56 -1.07 -4.29
C GLU A 52 16.88 -0.36 -5.62
N SER A 53 15.90 0.34 -6.19
CA SER A 53 16.09 1.14 -7.41
C SER A 53 17.10 2.27 -7.19
N SER A 54 17.03 2.97 -6.05
CA SER A 54 17.98 4.03 -5.70
C SER A 54 19.41 3.52 -5.47
N MET A 55 19.54 2.24 -5.12
CA MET A 55 20.83 1.55 -4.99
C MET A 55 21.36 1.01 -6.32
N GLY A 56 20.59 1.12 -7.42
CA GLY A 56 20.96 0.59 -8.73
C GLY A 56 20.92 -0.93 -8.81
N LEU A 57 20.13 -1.60 -7.96
CA LEU A 57 19.95 -3.04 -8.01
C LEU A 57 19.06 -3.45 -9.19
N GLU A 58 19.36 -4.61 -9.77
CA GLU A 58 18.59 -5.17 -10.87
C GLU A 58 17.21 -5.64 -10.38
N MET A 59 16.16 -5.22 -11.10
CA MET A 59 14.78 -5.53 -10.75
C MET A 59 14.24 -6.71 -11.56
N PRO A 60 13.46 -7.62 -10.94
CA PRO A 60 12.72 -8.63 -11.66
C PRO A 60 11.81 -8.03 -12.74
N ALA A 61 11.59 -8.76 -13.84
CA ALA A 61 10.83 -8.26 -14.99
C ALA A 61 9.41 -7.75 -14.65
N TRP A 62 8.72 -8.41 -13.72
CA TRP A 62 7.36 -8.04 -13.30
C TRP A 62 7.26 -6.69 -12.60
N VAL A 63 8.36 -6.18 -12.02
CA VAL A 63 8.38 -4.90 -11.31
C VAL A 63 8.08 -3.73 -12.25
N TRP A 64 8.55 -3.81 -13.50
CA TRP A 64 8.37 -2.76 -14.51
C TRP A 64 6.91 -2.50 -14.89
N GLU A 65 6.02 -3.45 -14.63
CA GLU A 65 4.58 -3.31 -14.91
C GLU A 65 3.82 -2.52 -13.83
N ILE A 66 4.40 -2.41 -12.63
CA ILE A 66 3.70 -1.91 -11.44
C ILE A 66 4.42 -0.78 -10.70
N PHE A 67 5.71 -0.57 -10.96
CA PHE A 67 6.58 0.40 -10.30
C PHE A 67 7.26 1.29 -11.35
N PRO A 68 7.41 2.61 -11.11
CA PRO A 68 7.04 3.35 -9.90
C PRO A 68 5.58 3.83 -9.89
N TYR A 69 4.81 3.59 -10.94
CA TYR A 69 3.41 4.01 -11.05
C TYR A 69 2.51 2.83 -11.38
N GLY A 70 1.20 2.99 -11.17
CA GLY A 70 0.20 1.94 -11.41
C GLY A 70 -0.54 1.56 -10.14
N LEU A 71 -1.05 0.33 -10.08
CA LEU A 71 -1.87 -0.12 -8.95
C LEU A 71 -1.06 -0.23 -7.63
N LEU A 72 0.24 -0.53 -7.71
CA LEU A 72 1.11 -0.50 -6.52
C LEU A 72 1.20 0.90 -5.94
N TRP A 73 1.41 1.91 -6.79
CA TRP A 73 1.38 3.32 -6.40
C TRP A 73 0.03 3.72 -5.80
N ASN A 74 -1.09 3.29 -6.38
CA ASN A 74 -2.43 3.57 -5.86
C ASN A 74 -2.64 3.00 -4.45
N GLY A 75 -2.15 1.77 -4.18
CA GLY A 75 -2.17 1.19 -2.84
C GLY A 75 -1.32 1.96 -1.84
N THR A 76 -0.12 2.38 -2.24
CA THR A 76 0.76 3.24 -1.42
C THR A 76 0.09 4.57 -1.08
N VAL A 77 -0.52 5.24 -2.07
CA VAL A 77 -1.26 6.49 -1.86
C VAL A 77 -2.47 6.25 -0.95
N LEU A 78 -3.18 5.14 -1.11
CA LEU A 78 -4.31 4.79 -0.24
C LEU A 78 -3.86 4.62 1.21
N GLU A 79 -2.73 3.95 1.47
CA GLU A 79 -2.19 3.82 2.82
C GLU A 79 -1.89 5.20 3.44
N TYR A 80 -1.23 6.10 2.69
CA TYR A 80 -1.02 7.48 3.13
C TYR A 80 -2.34 8.20 3.45
N GLN A 81 -3.37 8.04 2.62
CA GLN A 81 -4.69 8.61 2.86
C GLN A 81 -5.35 8.04 4.12
N ILE A 82 -5.20 6.74 4.40
CA ILE A 82 -5.79 6.11 5.59
C ILE A 82 -5.08 6.59 6.86
N VAL A 83 -3.75 6.57 6.90
CA VAL A 83 -2.97 6.98 8.09
C VAL A 83 -3.08 8.48 8.39
N SER A 84 -3.56 9.27 7.42
CA SER A 84 -3.79 10.73 7.55
C SER A 84 -5.26 11.15 7.36
N TYR A 85 -6.20 10.20 7.42
CA TYR A 85 -7.60 10.41 7.00
C TYR A 85 -8.31 11.56 7.72
N ASN A 86 -8.07 11.74 9.02
CA ASN A 86 -8.67 12.80 9.82
C ASN A 86 -7.62 13.49 10.71
N GLU A 87 -7.99 14.64 11.28
CA GLU A 87 -7.09 15.45 12.13
C GLU A 87 -6.55 14.67 13.33
N LYS A 88 -7.33 13.73 13.88
CA LYS A 88 -6.89 12.87 14.99
C LYS A 88 -5.78 11.93 14.54
N LEU A 89 -5.91 11.29 13.39
CA LEU A 89 -4.87 10.41 12.84
C LEU A 89 -3.63 11.20 12.44
N LYS A 90 -3.77 12.33 11.75
CA LYS A 90 -2.63 13.21 11.41
C LYS A 90 -1.82 13.57 12.65
N ARG A 91 -2.49 14.07 13.70
CA ARG A 91 -1.84 14.45 14.96
C ARG A 91 -1.17 13.27 15.67
N LEU A 92 -1.73 12.07 15.57
CA LEU A 92 -1.18 10.87 16.22
C LEU A 92 -0.06 10.23 15.40
N ASN A 93 -0.04 10.42 14.07
CA ASN A 93 0.96 9.87 13.16
C ASN A 93 2.25 10.71 13.16
N GLY A 94 2.14 12.01 13.45
CA GLY A 94 3.25 12.97 13.38
C GLY A 94 3.09 13.90 12.20
#